data_AF-A0A4R4QFL8-F1
#
_entry.id   AF-A0A4R4QFL8-F1
#
_cell.length_a   1.000
_cell.length_b   1.000
_cell.length_c   1.000
_cell.angle_alpha   90.00
_cell.angle_beta   90.00
_cell.angle_gamma   90.00
#
_symmetry.space_group_name_H-M   'P 1'
#
loop_
_entity.id
_entity.type
_entity.pdbx_description
1 polymer ?
#
loop_
_entity_poly.entity_id
_entity_poly.type
_entity_poly.pdbx_seq_one_letter_code
_entity_poly.pdbx_strand_id
1 'polypeptide(L)'
;MLAVLGLAVVILVVVWSQRKKTARSEVNRLIRQGGLPADPDLAEAAIGWFQRRVGVLSIGYLLGILVGGVVLLFSGQAFQFGPDSEGGSGLGPIVWAFAAASFIGGGATLLDAYRAVRRSKVDGPRTATLRPRRLGDYLTPVETAIHYGVVAIPLVCIGLGVGVLSSDNRPARGWLLVASGSVAVLLWGAGIALERMALRVSQSSGRPAQLLWQEAYRAATLRDLGTAIITVSWLLGASVPSSFDWRGHPMYFWDVAFGVFLVSMVLMLVNSWIPMTPWALRRVRRVVG
;
A
#
# COMPACT_ATOMS: atom_id res chain seq x y z
N MET A 1 21.20 11.82 -3.43
CA MET A 1 20.70 10.46 -3.15
C MET A 1 20.50 10.21 -1.65
N LEU A 2 21.56 10.16 -0.83
CA LEU A 2 21.46 9.90 0.61
C LEU A 2 20.60 10.93 1.37
N ALA A 3 20.55 12.18 0.92
CA ALA A 3 19.72 13.22 1.52
C ALA A 3 18.20 12.92 1.41
N VAL A 4 17.73 12.33 0.31
CA VAL A 4 16.28 12.03 0.11
C VAL A 4 15.87 10.83 0.95
N LEU A 5 16.69 9.77 0.95
CA LEU A 5 16.46 8.61 1.82
C LEU A 5 16.59 8.99 3.30
N GLY A 6 17.58 9.81 3.65
CA GLY A 6 17.76 10.35 4.99
C GLY A 6 16.55 11.18 5.44
N LEU A 7 16.02 12.05 4.57
CA LEU A 7 14.80 12.81 4.86
C LEU A 7 13.59 11.88 5.06
N ALA A 8 13.41 10.86 4.21
CA ALA A 8 12.33 9.89 4.35
C ALA A 8 12.42 9.12 5.68
N VAL A 9 13.61 8.69 6.08
CA VAL A 9 13.88 8.05 7.38
C VAL A 9 13.55 9.01 8.52
N VAL A 10 14.02 10.25 8.47
CA VAL A 10 13.72 11.26 9.51
C VAL A 10 12.21 11.48 9.63
N ILE A 11 11.49 11.64 8.51
CA ILE A 11 10.04 11.78 8.50
C ILE A 11 9.37 10.56 9.15
N LEU A 12 9.77 9.34 8.77
CA LEU A 12 9.19 8.11 9.34
C LEU A 12 9.49 7.95 10.83
N VAL A 13 10.69 8.32 11.29
CA VAL A 13 11.07 8.32 12.71
C VAL A 13 10.26 9.36 13.50
N VAL A 14 10.06 10.56 12.92
CA VAL A 14 9.21 11.59 13.53
C VAL A 14 7.75 11.12 13.60
N VAL A 15 7.21 10.53 12.54
CA VAL A 15 5.86 9.96 12.54
C VAL A 15 5.74 8.83 13.57
N TRP A 16 6.75 7.97 13.66
CA TRP A 16 6.78 6.88 14.64
C TRP A 16 6.87 7.38 16.07
N SER A 17 7.70 8.40 16.37
CA SER A 17 7.81 8.97 17.71
C SER A 17 6.54 9.72 18.12
N GLN A 18 5.89 10.39 17.16
CA GLN A 18 4.63 11.11 17.37
C GLN A 18 3.37 10.22 17.24
N ARG A 19 3.51 8.91 17.06
CA ARG A 19 2.38 7.98 16.80
C ARG A 19 1.21 8.10 17.78
N LYS A 20 1.48 8.36 19.07
CA LYS A 20 0.44 8.54 20.10
C LYS A 20 -0.37 9.83 19.87
N LYS A 21 0.30 10.91 19.46
CA LYS A 21 -0.33 12.19 19.11
C LYS A 21 -1.14 12.06 17.82
N THR A 22 -0.59 11.39 16.81
CA THR A 22 -1.28 11.09 15.55
C THR A 22 -2.53 10.24 15.77
N ALA A 23 -2.43 9.17 16.56
CA ALA A 23 -3.56 8.30 16.90
C ALA A 23 -4.66 9.05 17.66
N ARG A 24 -4.31 9.89 18.65
CA ARG A 24 -5.27 10.74 19.37
C ARG A 24 -5.94 11.76 18.45
N SER A 25 -5.17 12.41 17.58
CA SER A 25 -5.70 13.37 16.61
C SER A 25 -6.72 12.70 15.68
N GLU A 26 -6.40 11.50 15.19
CA GLU A 26 -7.28 10.74 14.30
C GLU A 26 -8.57 10.28 14.99
N VAL A 27 -8.47 9.77 16.22
CA VAL A 27 -9.64 9.41 17.04
C VAL A 27 -10.50 10.64 17.32
N ASN A 28 -9.89 11.76 17.70
CA ASN A 28 -10.61 13.01 17.92
C ASN A 28 -11.28 13.52 16.63
N ARG A 29 -10.62 13.36 15.48
CA ARG A 29 -11.19 13.68 14.16
C ARG A 29 -12.41 12.83 13.88
N LEU A 30 -12.34 11.53 14.13
CA LEU A 30 -13.46 10.60 13.93
C LEU A 30 -14.63 10.85 14.92
N ILE A 31 -14.35 11.24 16.16
CA ILE A 31 -15.38 11.63 17.12
C ILE A 31 -16.04 12.94 16.68
N ARG A 32 -15.26 13.99 16.46
CA ARG A 32 -15.77 15.35 16.15
C ARG A 32 -16.43 15.46 14.79
N GLN A 33 -15.85 14.84 13.76
CA GLN A 33 -16.29 14.97 12.37
C GLN A 33 -17.04 13.73 11.88
N GLY A 34 -16.68 12.55 12.38
CA GLY A 34 -17.34 11.29 12.02
C GLY A 34 -18.57 10.98 12.88
N GLY A 35 -18.76 11.64 14.02
CA GLY A 35 -19.89 11.42 14.92
C GLY A 35 -19.80 10.11 15.71
N LEU A 36 -18.59 9.54 15.87
CA LEU A 36 -18.40 8.35 16.68
C LEU A 36 -18.62 8.65 18.18
N PRO A 37 -19.16 7.68 18.94
CA PRO A 37 -19.45 7.87 20.36
C PRO A 37 -18.15 8.10 21.14
N ALA A 38 -18.16 9.15 21.96
CA ALA A 38 -17.01 9.62 22.75
C ALA A 38 -16.84 8.86 24.08
N ASP A 39 -17.32 7.62 24.15
CA ASP A 39 -17.15 6.75 25.33
C ASP A 39 -15.65 6.58 25.62
N PRO A 40 -15.15 6.93 26.83
CA PRO A 40 -13.74 6.90 27.17
C PRO A 40 -13.08 5.54 26.89
N ASP A 41 -13.77 4.43 27.20
CA ASP A 41 -13.25 3.08 27.06
C ASP A 41 -13.07 2.71 25.58
N LEU A 42 -14.02 3.13 24.73
CA LEU A 42 -13.97 2.89 23.28
C LEU A 42 -12.95 3.79 22.59
N ALA A 43 -12.85 5.05 23.02
CA ALA A 43 -11.87 6.00 22.49
C ALA A 43 -10.44 5.58 22.85
N GLU A 44 -10.19 5.08 24.06
CA GLU A 44 -8.87 4.61 24.47
C GLU A 44 -8.46 3.33 23.71
N ALA A 45 -9.39 2.38 23.56
CA ALA A 45 -9.18 1.21 22.71
C ALA A 45 -8.87 1.61 21.25
N ALA A 46 -9.56 2.62 20.71
CA ALA A 46 -9.30 3.16 19.38
C ALA A 46 -7.91 3.79 19.25
N ILE A 47 -7.49 4.59 20.24
CA ILE A 47 -6.15 5.18 20.26
C ILE A 47 -5.11 4.07 20.26
N GLY A 48 -5.28 3.03 21.08
CA GLY A 48 -4.38 1.87 21.11
C GLY A 48 -4.28 1.15 19.77
N TRP A 49 -5.41 0.97 19.08
CA TRP A 49 -5.43 0.38 17.74
C TRP A 49 -4.72 1.24 16.69
N PHE A 50 -5.07 2.53 16.59
CA PHE A 50 -4.43 3.46 15.65
C PHE A 50 -2.93 3.65 15.93
N GLN A 51 -2.53 3.63 17.21
CA GLN A 51 -1.13 3.70 17.60
C GLN A 51 -0.35 2.48 17.11
N ARG A 52 -0.91 1.27 17.23
CA ARG A 52 -0.30 0.03 16.71
C ARG A 52 -0.21 0.08 15.19
N ARG A 53 -1.28 0.49 14.51
CA ARG A 53 -1.34 0.65 13.06
C ARG A 53 -0.22 1.57 12.54
N VAL A 54 -0.10 2.79 13.09
CA VAL A 54 0.97 3.73 12.71
C VAL A 54 2.35 3.13 13.01
N GLY A 55 2.50 2.46 14.16
CA GLY A 55 3.75 1.79 14.52
C GLY A 55 4.18 0.72 13.51
N VAL A 56 3.28 -0.18 13.12
CA VAL A 56 3.54 -1.24 12.14
C VAL A 56 3.88 -0.66 10.78
N LEU A 57 3.13 0.35 10.31
CA LEU A 57 3.39 1.02 9.04
C LEU A 57 4.76 1.67 9.02
N SER A 58 5.08 2.53 10.01
CA SER A 58 6.36 3.23 10.06
C SER A 58 7.54 2.27 10.16
N ILE A 59 7.44 1.21 10.96
CA ILE A 59 8.49 0.18 11.07
C ILE A 59 8.64 -0.58 9.75
N GLY A 60 7.53 -0.95 9.10
CA GLY A 60 7.55 -1.64 7.81
C GLY A 60 8.27 -0.83 6.73
N TYR A 61 7.94 0.45 6.60
CA TYR A 61 8.63 1.33 5.65
C TYR A 61 10.11 1.56 6.02
N LEU A 62 10.43 1.75 7.30
CA LEU A 62 11.83 1.91 7.74
C LEU A 62 12.67 0.67 7.43
N LEU A 63 12.13 -0.52 7.73
CA LEU A 63 12.81 -1.78 7.46
C LEU A 63 12.96 -1.99 5.95
N GLY A 64 11.97 -1.59 5.16
CA GLY A 64 12.08 -1.67 3.70
C GLY A 64 13.06 -0.68 3.08
N ILE A 65 13.18 0.54 3.62
CA ILE A 65 14.25 1.47 3.23
C ILE A 65 15.62 0.89 3.60
N LEU A 66 15.75 0.28 4.78
CA LEU A 66 17.01 -0.32 5.23
C LEU A 66 17.41 -1.52 4.36
N VAL A 67 16.48 -2.46 4.11
CA VAL A 67 16.73 -3.60 3.23
C VAL A 67 17.01 -3.13 1.81
N GLY A 68 16.26 -2.16 1.28
CA GLY A 68 16.52 -1.56 -0.02
C GLY A 68 17.92 -0.93 -0.08
N GLY A 69 18.32 -0.17 0.95
CA GLY A 69 19.64 0.42 1.06
C GLY A 69 20.77 -0.61 1.13
N VAL A 70 20.59 -1.68 1.91
CA VAL A 70 21.53 -2.81 2.02
C VAL A 70 21.67 -3.53 0.68
N VAL A 71 20.55 -3.90 0.05
CA VAL A 71 20.57 -4.54 -1.27
C VAL A 71 21.33 -3.68 -2.27
N LEU A 72 21.14 -2.35 -2.28
CA LEU A 72 21.89 -1.45 -3.16
C LEU A 72 23.38 -1.38 -2.86
N LEU A 73 23.77 -1.37 -1.58
CA LEU A 73 25.17 -1.36 -1.16
C LEU A 73 25.91 -2.64 -1.58
N PHE A 74 25.23 -3.79 -1.52
CA PHE A 74 25.83 -5.09 -1.86
C PHE A 74 25.64 -5.49 -3.34
N SER A 75 24.55 -5.06 -3.99
CA SER A 75 24.31 -5.30 -5.41
C SER A 75 25.18 -4.42 -6.30
N GLY A 76 25.70 -3.29 -5.78
CA GLY A 76 26.68 -2.46 -6.48
C GLY A 76 27.96 -3.19 -6.88
N GLN A 77 28.24 -4.37 -6.32
CA GLN A 77 29.38 -5.22 -6.72
C GLN A 77 29.00 -6.37 -7.67
N ALA A 78 27.74 -6.82 -7.71
CA ALA A 78 27.32 -7.98 -8.51
C ALA A 78 26.43 -7.62 -9.72
N PHE A 79 25.75 -6.49 -9.65
CA PHE A 79 24.98 -5.89 -10.74
C PHE A 79 25.55 -4.50 -10.99
N GLN A 80 26.53 -4.42 -11.88
CA GLN A 80 26.92 -3.14 -12.47
C GLN A 80 25.73 -2.59 -13.26
N PHE A 81 24.86 -1.87 -12.55
CA PHE A 81 23.95 -0.89 -13.15
C PHE A 81 24.82 0.30 -13.53
N GLY A 82 25.54 0.14 -14.66
CA GLY A 82 26.88 0.70 -14.86
C GLY A 82 27.01 2.22 -14.98
N PRO A 83 28.28 2.66 -15.00
CA PRO A 83 28.76 3.67 -15.93
C PRO A 83 30.07 3.19 -16.61
N ASP A 84 30.02 2.68 -17.83
CA ASP A 84 30.72 3.38 -18.92
C ASP A 84 30.01 4.65 -19.44
N SER A 85 28.91 5.08 -18.82
CA SER A 85 28.19 6.28 -19.24
C SER A 85 28.61 7.51 -18.43
N GLU A 86 29.47 8.35 -19.01
CA GLU A 86 29.69 9.77 -18.67
C GLU A 86 28.40 10.62 -18.86
N GLY A 87 27.26 10.20 -18.31
CA GLY A 87 26.00 10.93 -18.45
C GLY A 87 24.69 10.18 -18.16
N GLY A 88 24.73 8.96 -17.63
CA GLY A 88 23.52 8.21 -17.24
C GLY A 88 22.98 8.67 -15.88
N SER A 89 21.76 9.20 -15.82
CA SER A 89 21.15 9.70 -14.58
C SER A 89 20.96 8.58 -13.53
N GLY A 90 21.70 8.65 -12.41
CA GLY A 90 21.75 7.67 -11.32
C GLY A 90 20.50 7.54 -10.44
N LEU A 91 19.32 7.37 -11.03
CA LEU A 91 18.03 7.23 -10.33
C LEU A 91 17.64 5.77 -10.02
N GLY A 92 18.22 4.79 -10.72
CA GLY A 92 17.91 3.36 -10.54
C GLY A 92 17.99 2.87 -9.08
N PRO A 93 19.03 3.23 -8.31
CA PRO A 93 19.12 2.89 -6.89
C PRO A 93 17.96 3.44 -6.06
N ILE A 94 17.56 4.69 -6.30
CA ILE A 94 16.46 5.33 -5.57
C ILE A 94 15.15 4.57 -5.82
N VAL A 95 14.90 4.23 -7.08
CA VAL A 95 13.71 3.51 -7.53
C VAL A 95 13.61 2.13 -6.88
N TRP A 96 14.73 1.39 -6.74
CA TRP A 96 14.77 0.11 -6.02
C TRP A 96 14.61 0.25 -4.50
N ALA A 97 15.17 1.29 -3.88
CA ALA A 97 14.95 1.57 -2.46
C ALA A 97 13.46 1.83 -2.17
N PHE A 98 12.78 2.59 -3.04
CA PHE A 98 11.33 2.80 -2.95
C PHE A 98 10.54 1.52 -3.23
N ALA A 99 10.95 0.69 -4.20
CA ALA A 99 10.33 -0.60 -4.45
C ALA A 99 10.40 -1.53 -3.22
N ALA A 100 11.57 -1.62 -2.58
CA ALA A 100 11.77 -2.44 -1.38
C ALA A 100 10.99 -1.89 -0.17
N ALA A 101 11.02 -0.57 0.03
CA ALA A 101 10.23 0.12 1.04
C ALA A 101 8.74 -0.16 0.91
N SER A 102 8.23 -0.10 -0.31
CA SER A 102 6.81 -0.33 -0.62
C SER A 102 6.41 -1.78 -0.52
N PHE A 103 7.26 -2.71 -0.95
CA PHE A 103 7.03 -4.14 -0.78
C PHE A 103 6.93 -4.51 0.70
N ILE A 104 7.90 -4.08 1.51
CA ILE A 104 7.97 -4.45 2.92
C ILE A 104 6.92 -3.69 3.73
N GLY A 105 6.75 -2.39 3.50
CA GLY A 105 5.73 -1.58 4.17
C GLY A 105 4.31 -2.02 3.82
N GLY A 106 4.02 -2.23 2.54
CA GLY A 106 2.73 -2.73 2.09
C GLY A 106 2.47 -4.17 2.50
N GLY A 107 3.47 -5.05 2.45
CA GLY A 107 3.39 -6.42 2.96
C GLY A 107 3.11 -6.48 4.45
N ALA A 108 3.77 -5.64 5.26
CA ALA A 108 3.49 -5.51 6.69
C ALA A 108 2.04 -5.06 6.95
N THR A 109 1.52 -4.16 6.11
CA THR A 109 0.14 -3.69 6.17
C THR A 109 -0.86 -4.81 5.86
N LEU A 110 -0.62 -5.59 4.80
CA LEU A 110 -1.44 -6.75 4.44
C LEU A 110 -1.45 -7.80 5.56
N LEU A 111 -0.28 -8.03 6.18
CA LEU A 111 -0.12 -9.00 7.25
C LEU A 111 -0.79 -8.57 8.55
N ASP A 112 -0.72 -7.28 8.89
CA ASP A 112 -1.46 -6.72 10.03
C ASP A 112 -2.98 -6.78 9.80
N ALA A 113 -3.43 -6.39 8.61
CA ALA A 113 -4.83 -6.51 8.21
C ALA A 113 -5.33 -7.96 8.28
N TYR A 114 -4.55 -8.92 7.78
CA TYR A 114 -4.86 -10.35 7.92
C TYR A 114 -5.00 -10.78 9.38
N ARG A 115 -4.05 -10.37 10.24
CA ARG A 115 -4.11 -10.67 11.69
C ARG A 115 -5.34 -10.05 12.34
N ALA A 116 -5.71 -8.82 11.96
CA ALA A 116 -6.90 -8.12 12.45
C ALA A 116 -8.19 -8.83 12.02
N VAL A 117 -8.29 -9.23 10.76
CA VAL A 117 -9.41 -10.02 10.21
C VAL A 117 -9.52 -11.38 10.90
N ARG A 118 -8.39 -12.06 11.13
CA ARG A 118 -8.40 -13.36 11.82
C ARG A 118 -8.86 -13.24 13.27
N ARG A 119 -8.40 -12.22 14.00
CA ARG A 119 -8.77 -11.98 15.42
C ARG A 119 -10.21 -11.53 15.60
N SER A 120 -10.82 -10.97 14.56
CA SER A 120 -12.21 -10.48 14.60
C SER A 120 -13.23 -11.56 14.21
N LYS A 121 -12.79 -12.73 13.73
CA LYS A 121 -13.67 -13.91 13.65
C LYS A 121 -14.01 -14.37 15.06
N VAL A 122 -15.26 -14.19 15.45
CA VAL A 122 -15.79 -14.76 16.68
C VAL A 122 -16.50 -16.06 16.33
N ASP A 123 -15.98 -17.17 16.85
CA ASP A 123 -16.69 -18.44 16.89
C ASP A 123 -17.74 -18.35 18.01
N GLY A 124 -18.98 -18.00 17.67
CA GLY A 124 -20.05 -17.91 18.67
C GLY A 124 -21.43 -17.52 18.11
N PRO A 125 -22.52 -17.88 18.81
CA PRO A 125 -23.91 -17.76 18.32
C PRO A 125 -24.45 -16.32 18.25
N ARG A 126 -23.68 -15.31 18.64
CA ARG A 126 -24.07 -13.89 18.56
C ARG A 126 -23.46 -13.22 17.34
N THR A 127 -23.95 -13.60 16.15
CA THR A 127 -23.64 -12.87 14.92
C THR A 127 -24.88 -12.09 14.50
N ALA A 128 -24.94 -10.81 14.89
CA ALA A 128 -25.91 -9.90 14.29
C ALA A 128 -25.54 -9.76 12.81
N THR A 129 -26.32 -10.39 11.94
CA THR A 129 -26.14 -10.37 10.50
C THR A 129 -26.58 -9.00 10.00
N LEU A 130 -25.66 -8.04 9.99
CA LEU A 130 -25.87 -6.81 9.25
C LEU A 130 -25.84 -7.13 7.75
N ARG A 131 -26.65 -6.37 7.00
CA ARG A 131 -26.82 -6.41 5.54
C ARG A 131 -25.52 -6.77 4.82
N PRO A 132 -25.56 -7.56 3.72
CA PRO A 132 -24.37 -7.85 2.93
C PRO A 132 -23.66 -6.55 2.53
N ARG A 133 -22.44 -6.38 3.02
CA ARG A 133 -21.59 -5.20 2.83
C ARG A 133 -20.82 -5.31 1.52
N ARG A 134 -20.71 -4.19 0.80
CA ARG A 134 -19.95 -4.08 -0.45
C ARG A 134 -18.81 -3.08 -0.28
N LEU A 135 -17.74 -3.23 -1.06
CA LEU A 135 -16.62 -2.28 -1.07
C LEU A 135 -17.09 -0.84 -1.36
N GLY A 136 -18.09 -0.69 -2.23
CA GLY A 136 -18.69 0.60 -2.59
C GLY A 136 -19.42 1.32 -1.45
N ASP A 137 -19.70 0.63 -0.34
CA ASP A 137 -20.23 1.26 0.88
C ASP A 137 -19.14 2.09 1.60
N TYR A 138 -17.87 1.69 1.43
CA TYR A 138 -16.71 2.28 2.12
C TYR A 138 -15.83 3.15 1.22
N LEU A 139 -15.76 2.82 -0.07
CA LEU A 139 -14.96 3.51 -1.08
C LEU A 139 -15.84 4.24 -2.10
N THR A 140 -15.30 5.30 -2.68
CA THR A 140 -15.86 5.99 -3.83
C THR A 140 -15.76 5.11 -5.09
N PRO A 141 -16.62 5.32 -6.10
CA PRO A 141 -16.52 4.61 -7.37
C PRO A 141 -15.14 4.77 -8.03
N VAL A 142 -14.54 5.96 -7.90
CA VAL A 142 -13.19 6.25 -8.39
C VAL A 142 -12.13 5.42 -7.65
N GLU A 143 -12.19 5.37 -6.31
CA GLU A 143 -11.28 4.51 -5.53
C GLU A 143 -11.44 3.03 -5.89
N THR A 144 -12.67 2.58 -6.10
CA THR A 144 -12.95 1.18 -6.47
C THR A 144 -12.41 0.86 -7.87
N ALA A 145 -12.58 1.78 -8.82
CA ALA A 145 -12.02 1.64 -10.17
C ALA A 145 -10.48 1.62 -10.14
N ILE A 146 -9.86 2.51 -9.37
CA ILE A 146 -8.40 2.51 -9.17
C ILE A 146 -7.97 1.18 -8.56
N HIS A 147 -8.69 0.68 -7.56
CA HIS A 147 -8.35 -0.55 -6.84
C HIS A 147 -8.33 -1.80 -7.72
N TYR A 148 -9.33 -1.95 -8.60
CA TYR A 148 -9.39 -3.08 -9.52
C TYR A 148 -8.54 -2.86 -10.78
N GLY A 149 -8.43 -1.62 -11.27
CA GLY A 149 -7.64 -1.28 -12.44
C GLY A 149 -6.12 -1.33 -12.20
N VAL A 150 -5.69 -1.28 -10.92
CA VAL A 150 -4.28 -1.26 -10.52
C VAL A 150 -3.47 -2.44 -11.08
N VAL A 151 -4.10 -3.59 -11.29
CA VAL A 151 -3.46 -4.82 -11.78
C VAL A 151 -2.93 -4.70 -13.21
N ALA A 152 -3.44 -3.74 -13.99
CA ALA A 152 -2.97 -3.50 -15.34
C ALA A 152 -1.47 -3.13 -15.36
N ILE A 153 -0.99 -2.39 -14.37
CA ILE A 153 0.41 -1.95 -14.30
C ILE A 153 1.40 -3.13 -14.18
N PRO A 154 1.27 -4.05 -13.20
CA PRO A 154 2.16 -5.20 -13.15
C PRO A 154 1.99 -6.15 -14.35
N LEU A 155 0.80 -6.24 -14.95
CA LEU A 155 0.60 -7.00 -16.20
C LEU A 155 1.36 -6.40 -17.38
N VAL A 156 1.37 -5.07 -17.52
CA VAL A 156 2.20 -4.37 -18.52
C VAL A 156 3.68 -4.67 -18.29
N CYS A 157 4.13 -4.74 -17.04
CA CYS A 157 5.52 -5.05 -16.71
C CYS A 157 5.89 -6.50 -17.10
N ILE A 158 4.99 -7.46 -16.88
CA ILE A 158 5.16 -8.84 -17.37
C ILE A 158 5.26 -8.85 -18.90
N GLY A 159 4.36 -8.14 -19.58
CA GLY A 159 4.35 -8.03 -21.05
C GLY A 159 5.65 -7.47 -21.61
N LEU A 160 6.17 -6.39 -21.01
CA LEU A 160 7.49 -5.84 -21.33
C LEU A 160 8.60 -6.87 -21.09
N GLY A 161 8.54 -7.60 -19.98
CA GLY A 161 9.50 -8.65 -19.64
C GLY A 161 9.53 -9.80 -20.66
N VAL A 162 8.36 -10.29 -21.08
CA VAL A 162 8.22 -11.29 -22.15
C VAL A 162 8.75 -10.76 -23.48
N GLY A 163 8.43 -9.50 -23.82
CA GLY A 163 8.97 -8.83 -25.01
C GLY A 163 10.50 -8.85 -25.01
N VAL A 164 11.13 -8.46 -23.90
CA VAL A 164 12.59 -8.48 -23.74
C VAL A 164 13.16 -9.90 -23.87
N LEU A 165 12.53 -10.90 -23.23
CA LEU A 165 12.95 -12.31 -23.35
C LEU A 165 12.88 -12.83 -24.79
N SER A 166 11.94 -12.33 -25.59
CA SER A 166 11.76 -12.75 -26.98
C SER A 166 12.70 -12.06 -27.98
N SER A 167 13.28 -10.92 -27.61
CA SER A 167 14.00 -10.04 -28.54
C SER A 167 15.49 -9.81 -28.23
N ASP A 168 15.96 -10.16 -27.03
CA ASP A 168 17.23 -9.64 -26.51
C ASP A 168 18.19 -10.74 -25.98
N ASN A 169 19.49 -10.46 -26.05
CA ASN A 169 20.57 -11.28 -25.49
C ASN A 169 20.79 -11.07 -23.98
N ARG A 170 19.94 -10.27 -23.32
CA ARG A 170 20.02 -9.96 -21.87
C ARG A 170 18.81 -10.52 -21.10
N PRO A 171 18.63 -11.85 -21.06
CA PRO A 171 17.44 -12.49 -20.49
C PRO A 171 17.22 -12.17 -19.02
N ALA A 172 18.27 -11.83 -18.27
CA ALA A 172 18.18 -11.47 -16.86
C ALA A 172 17.23 -10.29 -16.60
N ARG A 173 17.19 -9.28 -17.50
CA ARG A 173 16.29 -8.11 -17.36
C ARG A 173 14.83 -8.50 -17.58
N GLY A 174 14.58 -9.32 -18.59
CA GLY A 174 13.25 -9.86 -18.87
C GLY A 174 12.72 -10.71 -17.73
N TRP A 175 13.55 -11.58 -17.15
CA TRP A 175 13.18 -12.38 -15.98
C TRP A 175 12.89 -11.53 -14.74
N LEU A 176 13.67 -10.47 -14.49
CA LEU A 176 13.40 -9.55 -13.37
C LEU A 176 12.04 -8.84 -13.52
N LEU A 177 11.68 -8.41 -14.73
CA LEU A 177 10.38 -7.81 -15.03
C LEU A 177 9.21 -8.78 -14.87
N VAL A 178 9.36 -9.99 -15.39
CA VAL A 178 8.35 -11.04 -15.26
C VAL A 178 8.17 -11.42 -13.79
N ALA A 179 9.27 -11.61 -13.04
CA ALA A 179 9.23 -11.97 -11.64
C ALA A 179 8.59 -10.86 -10.78
N SER A 180 9.00 -9.60 -10.95
CA SER A 180 8.45 -8.50 -10.16
C SER A 180 6.97 -8.26 -10.48
N GLY A 181 6.60 -8.28 -11.77
CA GLY A 181 5.19 -8.17 -12.18
C GLY A 181 4.34 -9.32 -11.64
N SER A 182 4.86 -10.55 -11.67
CA SER A 182 4.13 -11.73 -11.14
C SER A 182 3.93 -11.64 -9.63
N VAL A 183 4.96 -11.25 -8.87
CA VAL A 183 4.86 -11.04 -7.42
C VAL A 183 3.85 -9.94 -7.09
N ALA A 184 3.84 -8.85 -7.85
CA ALA A 184 2.87 -7.77 -7.71
C ALA A 184 1.42 -8.25 -7.96
N VAL A 185 1.18 -9.04 -9.00
CA VAL A 185 -0.15 -9.64 -9.28
C VAL A 185 -0.58 -10.58 -8.16
N LEU A 186 0.32 -11.42 -7.65
CA LEU A 186 0.01 -12.33 -6.53
C LEU A 186 -0.38 -11.55 -5.26
N LEU A 187 0.34 -10.47 -4.94
CA LEU A 187 0.04 -9.64 -3.77
C LEU A 187 -1.24 -8.84 -3.95
N TRP A 188 -1.54 -8.37 -5.16
CA TRP A 188 -2.84 -7.80 -5.50
C TRP A 188 -3.98 -8.81 -5.24
N GLY A 189 -3.84 -10.03 -5.76
CA GLY A 189 -4.82 -11.09 -5.58
C GLY A 189 -5.02 -11.49 -4.11
N ALA A 190 -3.92 -11.60 -3.35
CA ALA A 190 -3.97 -11.84 -1.91
C ALA A 190 -4.67 -10.71 -1.17
N GLY A 191 -4.41 -9.46 -1.54
CA GLY A 191 -5.08 -8.30 -0.99
C GLY A 191 -6.59 -8.29 -1.25
N ILE A 192 -7.03 -8.60 -2.48
CA ILE A 192 -8.45 -8.75 -2.80
C ILE A 192 -9.09 -9.88 -1.98
N ALA A 193 -8.38 -11.00 -1.81
CA ALA A 193 -8.87 -12.09 -0.97
C ALA A 193 -9.04 -11.62 0.49
N LEU A 194 -8.08 -10.87 1.04
CA LEU A 194 -8.16 -10.29 2.38
C LEU A 194 -9.30 -9.27 2.51
N GLU A 195 -9.52 -8.43 1.50
CA GLU A 195 -10.63 -7.49 1.44
C GLU A 195 -11.97 -8.21 1.50
N ARG A 196 -12.15 -9.25 0.68
CA ARG A 196 -13.35 -10.11 0.71
C ARG A 196 -13.54 -10.78 2.05
N MET A 197 -12.46 -11.21 2.71
CA MET A 197 -12.53 -11.75 4.07
C MET A 197 -12.95 -10.68 5.08
N ALA A 198 -12.36 -9.48 5.03
CA ALA A 198 -12.67 -8.36 5.92
C ALA A 198 -14.13 -7.90 5.81
N LEU A 199 -14.68 -7.89 4.59
CA LEU A 199 -16.10 -7.59 4.35
C LEU A 199 -17.02 -8.63 4.99
N ARG A 200 -16.62 -9.91 5.01
CA ARG A 200 -17.39 -11.05 5.53
C ARG A 200 -17.29 -11.25 7.05
N VAL A 201 -16.39 -10.57 7.74
CA VAL A 201 -16.26 -10.69 9.21
C VAL A 201 -17.56 -10.23 9.89
N SER A 202 -18.10 -11.06 10.79
CA SER A 202 -19.26 -10.75 11.63
C SER A 202 -18.88 -9.80 12.78
N GLN A 203 -19.85 -9.07 13.32
CA GLN A 203 -19.61 -8.20 14.46
C GLN A 203 -19.71 -8.96 15.77
N SER A 204 -18.82 -8.66 16.72
CA SER A 204 -18.69 -9.38 18.00
C SER A 204 -19.56 -8.82 19.11
N SER A 205 -20.18 -7.65 18.92
CA SER A 205 -20.97 -6.95 19.92
C SER A 205 -22.41 -6.73 19.47
N GLY A 206 -23.33 -6.58 20.42
CA GLY A 206 -24.69 -6.11 20.19
C GLY A 206 -24.93 -4.66 20.61
N ARG A 207 -23.93 -3.96 21.20
CA ARG A 207 -24.09 -2.58 21.66
C ARG A 207 -23.94 -1.60 20.50
N PRO A 208 -24.91 -0.71 20.23
CA PRO A 208 -24.87 0.21 19.09
C PRO A 208 -23.54 0.96 18.98
N ALA A 209 -23.09 1.58 20.09
CA ALA A 209 -21.84 2.33 20.12
C ALA A 209 -20.59 1.52 19.73
N GLN A 210 -20.54 0.24 20.11
CA GLN A 210 -19.44 -0.66 19.76
C GLN A 210 -19.51 -1.08 18.28
N LEU A 211 -20.72 -1.21 17.72
CA LEU A 211 -20.89 -1.50 16.30
C LEU A 211 -20.36 -0.37 15.42
N LEU A 212 -20.63 0.89 15.79
CA LEU A 212 -20.14 2.06 15.06
C LEU A 212 -18.61 2.09 15.01
N TRP A 213 -17.94 1.82 16.14
CA TRP A 213 -16.48 1.71 16.20
C TRP A 213 -15.95 0.54 15.37
N GLN A 214 -16.61 -0.62 15.39
CA GLN A 214 -16.22 -1.77 14.57
C GLN A 214 -16.34 -1.50 13.07
N GLU A 215 -17.35 -0.75 12.63
CA GLU A 215 -17.47 -0.34 11.23
C GLU A 215 -16.43 0.71 10.84
N ALA A 216 -16.12 1.65 11.73
CA ALA A 216 -15.04 2.60 11.52
C ALA A 216 -13.68 1.89 11.36
N TYR A 217 -13.37 0.90 12.21
CA TYR A 217 -12.15 0.10 12.06
C TYR A 217 -12.13 -0.68 10.75
N ARG A 218 -13.26 -1.29 10.37
CA ARG A 218 -13.37 -2.01 9.10
C ARG A 218 -13.13 -1.09 7.91
N ALA A 219 -13.73 0.10 7.91
CA ALA A 219 -13.53 1.10 6.86
C ALA A 219 -12.06 1.53 6.78
N ALA A 220 -11.40 1.74 7.92
CA ALA A 220 -9.98 2.05 7.98
C ALA A 220 -9.13 0.89 7.44
N THR A 221 -9.38 -0.35 7.87
CA THR A 221 -8.67 -1.54 7.39
C THR A 221 -8.87 -1.79 5.89
N LEU A 222 -10.07 -1.58 5.36
CA LEU A 222 -10.33 -1.71 3.92
C LEU A 222 -9.59 -0.64 3.12
N ARG A 223 -9.46 0.58 3.64
CA ARG A 223 -8.63 1.63 3.03
C ARG A 223 -7.13 1.34 3.12
N ASP A 224 -6.69 0.71 4.20
CA ASP A 224 -5.30 0.27 4.36
C ASP A 224 -4.95 -0.85 3.40
N LEU A 225 -5.83 -1.84 3.26
CA LEU A 225 -5.71 -2.88 2.24
C LEU A 225 -5.72 -2.25 0.85
N GLY A 226 -6.64 -1.32 0.62
CA GLY A 226 -6.71 -0.39 -0.51
C GLY A 226 -5.34 0.14 -0.92
N THR A 227 -4.73 0.84 0.03
CA THR A 227 -3.46 1.52 -0.10
C THR A 227 -2.30 0.56 -0.21
N ALA A 228 -2.30 -0.54 0.54
CA ALA A 228 -1.22 -1.52 0.52
C ALA A 228 -1.15 -2.27 -0.82
N ILE A 229 -2.30 -2.71 -1.33
CA ILE A 229 -2.43 -3.35 -2.65
C ILE A 229 -1.88 -2.43 -3.72
N ILE A 230 -2.29 -1.17 -3.65
CA ILE A 230 -1.84 -0.11 -4.54
C ILE A 230 -0.32 0.10 -4.45
N THR A 231 0.21 0.33 -3.25
CA THR A 231 1.63 0.62 -3.01
C THR A 231 2.53 -0.54 -3.43
N VAL A 232 2.14 -1.78 -3.12
CA VAL A 232 2.92 -2.98 -3.46
C VAL A 232 2.88 -3.25 -4.96
N SER A 233 1.69 -3.19 -5.56
CA SER A 233 1.51 -3.53 -6.99
C SER A 233 2.11 -2.47 -7.91
N TRP A 234 2.06 -1.19 -7.51
CA TRP A 234 2.65 -0.08 -8.27
C TRP A 234 4.15 0.02 -8.14
N LEU A 235 4.72 0.00 -6.93
CA LEU A 235 6.15 0.29 -6.77
C LEU A 235 7.04 -0.93 -6.99
N LEU A 236 6.50 -2.15 -7.07
CA LEU A 236 7.27 -3.28 -7.59
C LEU A 236 7.17 -3.37 -9.12
N GLY A 237 5.97 -3.13 -9.67
CA GLY A 237 5.71 -3.17 -11.12
C GLY A 237 6.43 -2.03 -11.85
N ALA A 238 6.17 -0.78 -11.49
CA ALA A 238 6.67 0.38 -12.23
C ALA A 238 8.16 0.70 -12.02
N SER A 239 8.71 0.32 -10.87
CA SER A 239 10.08 0.64 -10.49
C SER A 239 11.13 -0.17 -11.26
N VAL A 240 10.84 -1.44 -11.54
CA VAL A 240 11.78 -2.33 -12.22
C VAL A 240 12.04 -1.91 -13.69
N PRO A 241 11.02 -1.62 -14.53
CA PRO A 241 11.22 -1.09 -15.87
C PRO A 241 11.99 0.23 -15.89
N SER A 242 11.72 1.10 -14.93
CA SER A 242 12.34 2.44 -14.84
C SER A 242 13.80 2.41 -14.38
N SER A 243 14.27 1.25 -13.92
CA SER A 243 15.65 1.07 -13.42
C SER A 243 16.63 0.59 -14.49
N PHE A 244 16.14 0.23 -15.69
CA PHE A 244 16.98 -0.28 -16.77
C PHE A 244 17.23 0.78 -17.84
N ASP A 245 18.44 0.75 -18.41
CA ASP A 245 18.74 1.45 -19.65
C ASP A 245 18.23 0.61 -20.84
N TRP A 246 17.25 1.16 -21.54
CA TRP A 246 16.59 0.56 -22.70
C TRP A 246 17.22 0.97 -24.04
N ARG A 247 18.38 1.63 -24.04
CA ARG A 247 19.15 1.90 -25.27
C ARG A 247 19.36 0.59 -26.06
N GLY A 248 18.93 0.58 -27.31
CA GLY A 248 18.96 -0.60 -28.19
C GLY A 248 17.62 -1.33 -28.35
N HIS A 249 16.60 -0.98 -27.54
CA HIS A 249 15.22 -1.43 -27.74
C HIS A 249 14.41 -0.36 -28.50
N PRO A 250 13.24 -0.73 -29.07
CA PRO A 250 12.34 0.24 -29.68
C PRO A 250 11.99 1.38 -28.71
N MET A 251 11.90 2.61 -29.25
CA MET A 251 11.74 3.85 -28.46
C MET A 251 10.55 3.81 -27.49
N TYR A 252 9.48 3.09 -27.85
CA TYR A 252 8.28 2.93 -27.02
C TYR A 252 8.56 2.24 -25.66
N PHE A 253 9.62 1.45 -25.49
CA PHE A 253 9.93 0.80 -24.21
C PHE A 253 10.19 1.83 -23.11
N TRP A 254 10.95 2.88 -23.44
CA TRP A 254 11.24 3.96 -22.50
C TRP A 254 9.98 4.77 -22.17
N ASP A 255 9.18 5.10 -23.18
CA ASP A 255 7.94 5.86 -23.02
C ASP A 255 6.91 5.11 -22.16
N VAL A 256 6.79 3.79 -22.37
CA VAL A 256 5.89 2.94 -21.58
C VAL A 256 6.41 2.81 -20.15
N ALA A 257 7.71 2.56 -19.93
CA ALA A 257 8.29 2.46 -18.59
C ALA A 257 8.11 3.76 -17.79
N PHE A 258 8.41 4.90 -18.42
CA PHE A 258 8.26 6.22 -17.82
C PHE A 258 6.80 6.59 -17.58
N GLY A 259 5.92 6.32 -18.55
CA GLY A 259 4.48 6.52 -18.41
C GLY A 259 3.88 5.70 -17.27
N VAL A 260 4.25 4.42 -17.16
CA VAL A 260 3.84 3.54 -16.06
C VAL A 260 4.32 4.08 -14.71
N PHE A 261 5.56 4.58 -14.61
CA PHE A 261 6.08 5.21 -13.41
C PHE A 261 5.31 6.48 -13.02
N LEU A 262 5.07 7.38 -13.98
CA LEU A 262 4.40 8.65 -13.72
C LEU A 262 2.93 8.45 -13.33
N VAL A 263 2.21 7.57 -14.04
CA VAL A 263 0.84 7.17 -13.67
C VAL A 263 0.81 6.56 -12.27
N SER A 264 1.79 5.72 -11.92
CA SER A 264 1.90 5.13 -10.59
C SER A 264 2.12 6.18 -9.50
N MET A 265 2.95 7.21 -9.76
CA MET A 265 3.16 8.32 -8.83
C MET A 265 1.91 9.17 -8.64
N VAL A 266 1.21 9.53 -9.72
CA VAL A 266 -0.04 10.30 -9.66
C VAL A 266 -1.09 9.56 -8.84
N LEU A 267 -1.27 8.27 -9.14
CA LEU A 267 -2.27 7.48 -8.43
C LEU A 267 -1.90 7.28 -6.94
N MET A 268 -0.60 7.26 -6.58
CA MET A 268 -0.13 7.19 -5.18
C MET A 268 -0.48 8.46 -4.40
N LEU A 269 -0.25 9.61 -5.02
CA LEU A 269 -0.63 10.90 -4.45
C LEU A 269 -2.15 10.99 -4.27
N VAL A 270 -2.92 10.56 -5.27
CA VAL A 270 -4.38 10.51 -5.20
C VAL A 270 -4.86 9.60 -4.07
N ASN A 271 -4.34 8.37 -3.98
CA ASN A 271 -4.74 7.41 -2.95
C ASN A 271 -4.36 7.87 -1.53
N SER A 272 -3.24 8.58 -1.35
CA SER A 272 -2.85 9.14 -0.04
C SER A 272 -3.67 10.37 0.36
N TRP A 273 -4.19 11.13 -0.62
CA TRP A 273 -5.02 12.31 -0.38
C TRP A 273 -6.49 12.00 -0.09
N ILE A 274 -7.09 11.01 -0.74
CA ILE A 274 -8.53 10.73 -0.61
C ILE A 274 -8.98 10.48 0.85
N PRO A 275 -8.24 9.75 1.71
CA PRO A 275 -8.58 9.57 3.12
C PRO A 275 -8.60 10.86 3.96
N MET A 276 -7.97 11.93 3.46
CA MET A 276 -7.96 13.24 4.11
C MET A 276 -9.19 14.09 3.73
N THR A 277 -9.98 13.64 2.74
CA THR A 277 -11.12 14.41 2.25
C THR A 277 -12.36 14.28 3.16
N PRO A 278 -13.20 15.32 3.25
CA PRO A 278 -14.47 15.27 4.01
C PRO A 278 -15.44 14.19 3.52
N TRP A 279 -15.34 13.82 2.24
CA TRP A 279 -16.18 12.82 1.57
C TRP A 279 -15.95 11.41 2.10
N ALA A 280 -14.69 11.09 2.41
CA ALA A 280 -14.28 9.82 2.98
C ALA A 280 -14.87 9.60 4.39
N LEU A 281 -15.03 10.68 5.16
CA LEU A 281 -15.63 10.67 6.51
C LEU A 281 -17.18 10.58 6.45
N ARG A 282 -17.82 11.25 5.49
CA ARG A 282 -19.29 11.18 5.31
C ARG A 282 -19.80 9.79 4.93
N ARG A 283 -19.01 8.98 4.21
CA ARG A 283 -19.40 7.59 3.88
C ARG A 283 -19.35 6.65 5.08
N VAL A 284 -18.35 6.82 5.95
CA VAL A 284 -18.32 6.10 7.24
C VAL A 284 -19.63 6.36 7.99
N ARG A 285 -20.11 7.60 8.00
CA ARG A 285 -21.41 7.99 8.57
C ARG A 285 -22.63 7.25 7.96
N ARG A 286 -22.65 7.02 6.64
CA ARG A 286 -23.77 6.33 5.96
C ARG A 286 -23.83 4.83 6.27
N VAL A 287 -22.69 4.21 6.56
CA VAL A 287 -22.65 2.79 6.95
C VAL A 287 -23.06 2.65 8.42
N VAL A 288 -22.65 3.62 9.23
CA VAL A 288 -22.83 3.70 10.68
C VAL A 288 -24.27 4.10 11.10
N GLY A 289 -25.00 4.86 10.28
CA GLY A 289 -26.36 5.34 10.57
C GLY A 289 -26.37 6.76 11.11
#